data_AF-A0A8T4UGX6-F1
#
_entry.id   AF-A0A8T4UGX6-F1
#
_cell.length_a   1.000
_cell.length_b   1.000
_cell.length_c   1.000
_cell.angle_alpha   90.00
_cell.angle_beta   90.00
_cell.angle_gamma   90.00
#
_symmetry.space_group_name_H-M   'P 1'
#
loop_
_entity.id
_entity.type
_entity.pdbx_description
1 polymer ?
#
loop_
_entity_poly.entity_id
_entity_poly.type
_entity_poly.pdbx_seq_one_letter_code
_entity_poly.pdbx_strand_id
1 'polypeptide(L)'
;MSWLNYIFSKKEKYDIKGRKVIIIIRSENTNVKLIREVILEFWDKVLIAKNIPKVVFYIEDFKKPMSHLGKIADAFIETSEKFPKIHINAISLDSKKKLFHIIGHELTHYKTMEFVIIQRKVNARVSKAIKDIKVHDDSRYYFRTFLVATLSEGYAVFAENTLMNKIRFTDAEFLRFYNLAKTEAEEFMDIWNKYIEFDKLKDREGLTDEMDEMITLNKIAILNEVTTLYKRAYKIGFHVNYTMISTGNPVLLETDIFKIIKIYESAIVSRGYKPIISVNSGKGILDYNSLIASWYNLHKNS
;
A
#
# COMPACT_ATOMS: atom_id res chain seq x y z
N MET A 1 11.57 20.01 16.30
CA MET A 1 12.75 20.23 15.43
C MET A 1 13.46 21.47 15.96
N SER A 2 14.69 21.35 16.46
CA SER A 2 15.44 22.52 16.94
C SER A 2 16.03 23.28 15.74
N TRP A 3 16.18 24.60 15.89
CA TRP A 3 16.78 25.50 14.90
C TRP A 3 18.20 25.09 14.45
N LEU A 4 18.91 24.30 15.26
CA LEU A 4 20.25 23.80 14.98
C LEU A 4 20.32 22.84 13.77
N ASN A 5 19.26 22.10 13.45
CA ASN A 5 19.26 21.16 12.32
C ASN A 5 19.32 21.86 10.94
N TYR A 6 19.08 23.17 10.88
CA TYR A 6 19.09 23.92 9.62
C TYR A 6 20.51 24.39 9.23
N ILE A 7 21.43 24.51 10.20
CA ILE A 7 22.76 25.12 10.01
C ILE A 7 23.77 24.14 9.38
N PHE A 8 23.57 22.82 9.53
CA PHE A 8 24.49 21.79 9.03
C PHE A 8 23.99 21.02 7.80
N SER A 9 23.07 21.60 7.03
CA SER A 9 22.53 20.89 5.86
C SER A 9 23.53 20.88 4.68
N LYS A 10 24.19 19.74 4.45
CA LYS A 10 25.03 19.54 3.26
C LYS A 10 24.16 19.03 2.12
N LYS A 11 24.18 19.72 0.98
CA LYS A 11 23.44 19.34 -0.22
C LYS A 11 24.38 18.80 -1.29
N GLU A 12 24.19 17.55 -1.66
CA GLU A 12 24.92 16.85 -2.71
C GLU A 12 23.97 16.61 -3.90
N LYS A 13 24.48 16.77 -5.12
CA LYS A 13 23.70 16.56 -6.36
C LYS A 13 24.45 15.59 -7.26
N TYR A 14 23.73 14.61 -7.76
CA TYR A 14 24.25 13.57 -8.64
C TYR A 14 23.37 13.46 -9.88
N ASP A 15 24.00 13.21 -11.02
CA ASP A 15 23.34 12.80 -12.25
C ASP A 15 23.71 11.34 -12.51
N ILE A 16 22.71 10.46 -12.49
CA ILE A 16 22.90 9.03 -12.72
C ILE A 16 22.08 8.61 -13.92
N LYS A 17 22.74 8.54 -15.09
CA LYS A 17 22.12 8.19 -16.37
C LYS A 17 20.98 9.15 -16.76
N GLY A 18 21.21 10.46 -16.61
CA GLY A 18 20.23 11.51 -16.95
C GLY A 18 19.17 11.78 -15.88
N ARG A 19 19.30 11.15 -14.70
CA ARG A 19 18.34 11.26 -13.58
C ARG A 19 18.97 12.01 -12.44
N LYS A 20 18.24 12.98 -11.89
CA LYS A 20 18.74 13.87 -10.83
C LYS A 20 18.50 13.29 -9.44
N VAL A 21 19.56 12.89 -8.75
CA VAL A 21 19.50 12.48 -7.34
C VAL A 21 20.06 13.60 -6.48
N ILE A 22 19.26 14.11 -5.55
CA ILE A 22 19.69 15.15 -4.60
C ILE A 22 19.71 14.52 -3.22
N ILE A 23 20.84 14.61 -2.51
CA ILE A 23 20.98 14.11 -1.15
C ILE A 23 21.20 15.31 -0.22
N ILE A 24 20.35 15.46 0.78
CA ILE A 24 20.41 16.51 1.80
C ILE A 24 20.73 15.84 3.12
N ILE A 25 21.95 16.06 3.60
CA ILE A 25 22.46 15.47 4.83
C ILE A 25 22.20 16.45 5.97
N ARG A 26 21.49 16.01 7.00
CA ARG A 26 21.15 16.74 8.24
C ARG A 26 21.44 15.89 9.48
N SER A 27 22.40 14.97 9.37
CA SER A 27 22.84 14.05 10.41
C SER A 27 24.36 14.05 10.43
N GLU A 28 24.92 13.93 11.63
CA GLU A 28 26.37 13.73 11.85
C GLU A 28 26.71 12.25 12.13
N ASN A 29 25.71 11.36 12.04
CA ASN A 29 25.88 9.95 12.31
C ASN A 29 26.88 9.30 11.35
N THR A 30 27.70 8.38 11.86
CA THR A 30 28.71 7.65 11.08
C THR A 30 28.10 6.84 9.92
N ASN A 31 26.82 6.46 10.03
CA ASN A 31 26.07 5.75 9.00
C ASN A 31 25.79 6.59 7.74
N VAL A 32 25.91 7.92 7.79
CA VAL A 32 25.63 8.80 6.64
C VAL A 32 26.41 8.37 5.39
N LYS A 33 27.68 7.99 5.54
CA LYS A 33 28.53 7.54 4.43
C LYS A 33 27.95 6.29 3.77
N LEU A 34 27.61 5.28 4.58
CA LEU A 34 26.99 4.04 4.12
C LEU A 34 25.66 4.33 3.42
N ILE A 35 24.83 5.18 4.02
CA ILE A 35 23.50 5.51 3.47
C ILE A 35 23.63 6.12 2.08
N ARG A 36 24.54 7.08 1.93
CA ARG A 36 24.85 7.72 0.65
C ARG A 36 25.30 6.70 -0.40
N GLU A 37 26.23 5.81 -0.06
CA GLU A 37 26.72 4.78 -0.99
C GLU A 37 25.59 3.88 -1.49
N VAL A 38 24.70 3.47 -0.59
CA VAL A 38 23.55 2.64 -0.92
C VAL A 38 22.53 3.37 -1.79
N ILE A 39 22.24 4.65 -1.52
CA ILE A 39 21.35 5.46 -2.37
C ILE A 39 21.86 5.48 -3.81
N LEU A 40 23.15 5.78 -4.00
CA LEU A 40 23.75 5.88 -5.33
C LEU A 40 23.75 4.53 -6.04
N GLU A 41 24.11 3.46 -5.35
CA GLU A 41 24.07 2.10 -5.90
C GLU A 41 22.64 1.68 -6.28
N PHE A 42 21.67 1.95 -5.40
CA PHE A 42 20.26 1.67 -5.65
C PHE A 42 19.79 2.36 -6.93
N TRP A 43 20.11 3.65 -7.05
CA TRP A 43 19.65 4.45 -8.19
C TRP A 43 20.27 4.01 -9.52
N ASP A 44 21.51 3.50 -9.48
CA ASP A 44 22.19 2.99 -10.67
C ASP A 44 21.62 1.64 -11.14
N LYS A 45 21.29 0.74 -10.21
CA LYS A 45 21.00 -0.67 -10.49
C LYS A 45 19.51 -1.02 -10.56
N VAL A 46 18.65 -0.34 -9.81
CA VAL A 46 17.27 -0.81 -9.63
C VAL A 46 16.35 -0.29 -10.73
N LEU A 47 15.56 -1.21 -11.32
CA LEU A 47 14.63 -0.92 -12.41
C LEU A 47 13.60 0.16 -12.05
N ILE A 48 13.04 0.13 -10.83
CA ILE A 48 12.02 1.12 -10.40
C ILE A 48 12.57 2.56 -10.42
N ALA A 49 13.86 2.73 -10.15
CA ALA A 49 14.52 4.04 -10.18
C ALA A 49 14.73 4.56 -11.62
N LYS A 50 14.68 3.71 -12.66
CA LYS A 50 14.87 4.14 -14.05
C LYS A 50 13.77 5.10 -14.52
N ASN A 51 12.56 4.93 -13.99
CA ASN A 51 11.38 5.71 -14.40
C ASN A 51 11.13 6.92 -13.49
N ILE A 52 12.13 7.34 -12.70
CA ILE A 52 12.01 8.48 -11.77
C ILE A 52 13.05 9.54 -12.18
N PRO A 53 12.62 10.64 -12.83
CA PRO A 53 13.54 11.62 -13.42
C PRO A 53 14.30 12.43 -12.37
N LYS A 54 13.72 12.57 -11.18
CA LYS A 54 14.31 13.29 -10.06
C LYS A 54 13.85 12.69 -8.74
N VAL A 55 14.72 12.65 -7.73
CA VAL A 55 14.41 12.29 -6.34
C VAL A 55 15.22 13.18 -5.38
N VAL A 56 14.68 13.41 -4.19
CA VAL A 56 15.41 14.04 -3.09
C VAL A 56 15.46 13.06 -1.91
N PHE A 57 16.63 12.84 -1.35
CA PHE A 57 16.83 12.10 -0.11
C PHE A 57 17.20 13.05 1.01
N TYR A 58 16.56 12.91 2.17
CA TYR A 58 16.94 13.56 3.42
C TYR A 58 17.53 12.48 4.33
N ILE A 59 18.78 12.67 4.76
CA ILE A 59 19.42 11.80 5.75
C ILE A 59 19.46 12.57 7.06
N GLU A 60 18.72 12.12 8.07
CA GLU A 60 18.48 12.89 9.29
C GLU A 60 18.40 12.01 10.53
N ASP A 61 18.64 12.61 11.69
CA ASP A 61 18.60 11.97 13.01
C ASP A 61 17.25 12.22 13.67
N PHE A 62 16.28 11.31 13.48
CA PHE A 62 14.99 11.44 14.16
C PHE A 62 14.91 10.55 15.41
N LYS A 63 14.71 11.20 16.57
CA LYS A 63 14.53 10.58 17.90
C LYS A 63 13.11 10.10 18.18
N LYS A 64 12.12 10.52 17.38
CA LYS A 64 10.69 10.17 17.57
C LYS A 64 10.25 9.14 16.53
N PRO A 65 9.46 8.13 16.92
CA PRO A 65 8.86 7.20 15.97
C PRO A 65 7.84 7.97 15.12
N MET A 66 8.12 8.17 13.83
CA MET A 66 7.05 8.45 12.88
C MET A 66 6.34 7.14 12.62
N SER A 67 5.11 7.03 13.12
CA SER A 67 4.34 5.79 13.13
C SER A 67 3.71 5.54 11.77
N HIS A 68 4.20 4.52 11.08
CA HIS A 68 3.31 3.45 10.64
C HIS A 68 3.51 2.29 11.64
N LEU A 69 2.44 1.92 12.35
CA LEU A 69 2.36 0.65 13.09
C LEU A 69 3.23 0.48 14.37
N GLY A 70 3.56 1.55 15.09
CA GLY A 70 4.26 1.41 16.38
C GLY A 70 5.68 0.84 16.29
N LYS A 71 6.25 0.79 15.08
CA LYS A 71 7.67 0.52 14.83
C LYS A 71 8.38 1.81 14.42
N ILE A 72 9.65 1.94 14.76
CA ILE A 72 10.52 3.03 14.30
C ILE A 72 10.64 2.86 12.78
N ALA A 73 10.05 3.77 12.00
CA ALA A 73 10.25 3.79 10.55
C ALA A 73 11.70 4.19 10.26
N ASP A 74 12.44 3.34 9.54
CA ASP A 74 13.83 3.62 9.15
C ASP A 74 13.90 4.60 7.97
N ALA A 75 12.82 4.74 7.21
CA ALA A 75 12.59 5.83 6.26
C ALA A 75 11.09 6.08 6.05
N PHE A 76 10.75 7.20 5.43
CA PHE A 76 9.41 7.49 4.92
C PHE A 76 9.48 8.38 3.68
N ILE A 77 8.44 8.35 2.85
CA ILE A 77 8.32 9.22 1.69
C ILE A 77 7.38 10.42 1.94
N GLU A 78 7.89 11.64 1.75
CA GLU A 78 7.11 12.85 1.64
C GLU A 78 6.73 13.10 0.16
N THR A 79 5.43 13.29 -0.08
CA THR A 79 4.87 13.25 -1.42
C THR A 79 4.20 14.56 -1.85
N SER A 80 4.44 15.66 -1.13
CA SER A 80 3.82 16.96 -1.37
C SER A 80 4.23 17.66 -2.70
N GLU A 81 5.18 17.11 -3.47
CA GLU A 81 5.83 17.79 -4.62
C GLU A 81 5.89 16.97 -5.92
N LYS A 82 6.34 17.62 -7.02
CA LYS A 82 6.51 17.10 -8.39
C LYS A 82 7.49 15.91 -8.52
N PHE A 83 8.18 15.53 -7.44
CA PHE A 83 9.17 14.45 -7.38
C PHE A 83 9.19 13.86 -5.96
N PRO A 84 9.58 12.58 -5.78
CA PRO A 84 9.64 11.94 -4.47
C PRO A 84 10.68 12.59 -3.56
N LYS A 85 10.33 12.74 -2.29
CA LYS A 85 11.26 13.07 -1.22
C LYS A 85 11.29 11.93 -0.22
N ILE A 86 12.44 11.28 -0.01
CA ILE A 86 12.57 10.15 0.92
C ILE A 86 13.41 10.58 2.10
N HIS A 87 12.87 10.45 3.30
CA HIS A 87 13.53 10.74 4.56
C HIS A 87 14.05 9.45 5.16
N ILE A 88 15.34 9.36 5.46
CA ILE A 88 16.02 8.17 5.96
C ILE A 88 16.63 8.47 7.32
N ASN A 89 16.36 7.61 8.30
CA ASN A 89 16.91 7.72 9.64
C ASN A 89 18.37 7.27 9.64
N ALA A 90 19.30 8.14 10.00
CA ALA A 90 20.69 7.71 10.10
C ALA A 90 20.97 6.88 11.37
N ILE A 91 20.12 6.97 12.40
CA ILE A 91 20.34 6.31 13.69
C ILE A 91 20.04 4.81 13.66
N SER A 92 19.00 4.37 12.94
CA SER A 92 18.43 3.02 13.09
C SER A 92 18.91 1.99 12.05
N LEU A 93 19.97 2.33 11.31
CA LEU A 93 20.46 1.54 10.20
C LEU A 93 21.78 0.85 10.53
N ASP A 94 21.77 -0.48 10.46
CA ASP A 94 22.91 -1.37 10.73
C ASP A 94 23.33 -2.19 9.50
N SER A 95 22.56 -2.12 8.40
CA SER A 95 22.78 -2.98 7.23
C SER A 95 22.47 -2.31 5.90
N LYS A 96 23.42 -2.43 4.97
CA LYS A 96 23.27 -2.08 3.55
C LYS A 96 22.03 -2.72 2.91
N LYS A 97 21.78 -3.99 3.21
CA LYS A 97 20.66 -4.76 2.65
C LYS A 97 19.32 -4.19 3.11
N LYS A 98 19.22 -3.85 4.41
CA LYS A 98 18.04 -3.24 5.02
C LYS A 98 17.73 -1.89 4.38
N LEU A 99 18.75 -1.05 4.18
CA LEU A 99 18.58 0.26 3.56
C LEU A 99 18.17 0.18 2.08
N PHE A 100 18.78 -0.73 1.32
CA PHE A 100 18.41 -0.97 -0.08
C PHE A 100 16.93 -1.36 -0.19
N HIS A 101 16.45 -2.18 0.76
CA HIS A 101 15.05 -2.57 0.89
C HIS A 101 14.15 -1.38 1.19
N ILE A 102 14.47 -0.60 2.24
CA ILE A 102 13.65 0.53 2.69
C ILE A 102 13.47 1.55 1.55
N ILE A 103 14.55 1.89 0.84
CA ILE A 103 14.48 2.82 -0.31
C ILE A 103 13.56 2.26 -1.41
N GLY A 104 13.67 0.95 -1.71
CA GLY A 104 12.79 0.30 -2.70
C GLY A 104 11.33 0.27 -2.29
N HIS A 105 11.05 0.04 -1.01
CA HIS A 105 9.70 0.06 -0.45
C HIS A 105 9.07 1.45 -0.56
N GLU A 106 9.78 2.50 -0.13
CA GLU A 106 9.30 3.89 -0.19
C GLU A 106 9.14 4.40 -1.64
N LEU A 107 9.99 3.98 -2.57
CA LEU A 107 9.82 4.33 -4.00
C LEU A 107 8.68 3.57 -4.66
N THR A 108 8.39 2.37 -4.18
CA THR A 108 7.20 1.65 -4.60
C THR A 108 5.96 2.43 -4.18
N HIS A 109 5.93 2.91 -2.93
CA HIS A 109 4.93 3.85 -2.45
C HIS A 109 4.85 5.10 -3.30
N TYR A 110 5.96 5.70 -3.74
CA TYR A 110 5.90 6.84 -4.66
C TYR A 110 5.14 6.51 -5.95
N LYS A 111 5.48 5.40 -6.60
CA LYS A 111 4.92 5.01 -7.89
C LYS A 111 3.45 4.64 -7.78
N THR A 112 3.05 4.05 -6.66
CA THR A 112 1.65 3.77 -6.37
C THR A 112 0.92 5.02 -5.86
N MET A 113 1.61 5.97 -5.20
CA MET A 113 1.04 7.22 -4.70
C MET A 113 0.97 8.33 -5.75
N GLU A 114 1.64 8.28 -6.90
CA GLU A 114 1.25 9.14 -8.04
C GLU A 114 -0.24 8.93 -8.37
N PHE A 115 -0.78 7.72 -8.18
CA PHE A 115 -2.24 7.47 -8.22
C PHE A 115 -2.97 8.07 -7.01
N VAL A 116 -2.44 7.96 -5.79
CA VAL A 116 -3.06 8.47 -4.56
C VAL A 116 -3.04 10.01 -4.48
N ILE A 117 -2.09 10.71 -5.11
CA ILE A 117 -1.95 12.18 -5.06
C ILE A 117 -2.77 12.86 -6.15
N ILE A 118 -2.84 12.27 -7.34
CA ILE A 118 -3.89 12.63 -8.32
C ILE A 118 -5.25 12.50 -7.64
N GLN A 119 -5.47 11.42 -6.86
CA GLN A 119 -6.68 11.28 -6.07
C GLN A 119 -6.79 12.30 -4.92
N ARG A 120 -5.75 12.63 -4.14
CA ARG A 120 -5.84 13.64 -3.07
C ARG A 120 -6.17 15.03 -3.60
N LYS A 121 -5.70 15.40 -4.80
CA LYS A 121 -6.06 16.67 -5.46
C LYS A 121 -7.50 16.68 -6.00
N VAL A 122 -8.01 15.53 -6.47
CA VAL A 122 -9.44 15.34 -6.73
C VAL A 122 -10.20 15.43 -5.41
N ASN A 123 -9.76 14.74 -4.35
CA ASN A 123 -10.37 14.68 -3.03
C ASN A 123 -10.34 16.02 -2.27
N ALA A 124 -9.38 16.92 -2.49
CA ALA A 124 -9.44 18.25 -1.88
C ALA A 124 -10.55 19.13 -2.51
N ARG A 125 -10.88 18.89 -3.78
CA ARG A 125 -12.04 19.51 -4.45
C ARG A 125 -13.35 18.81 -4.05
N VAL A 126 -13.33 17.49 -3.90
CA VAL A 126 -14.50 16.71 -3.46
C VAL A 126 -14.77 16.95 -1.96
N SER A 127 -13.79 16.92 -1.03
CA SER A 127 -13.96 17.26 0.41
C SER A 127 -14.51 18.67 0.67
N LYS A 128 -14.27 19.64 -0.22
CA LYS A 128 -14.88 20.97 -0.14
C LYS A 128 -16.32 20.99 -0.67
N ALA A 129 -16.67 20.04 -1.54
CA ALA A 129 -18.04 19.79 -2.03
C ALA A 129 -18.82 18.74 -1.18
N ILE A 130 -18.14 17.94 -0.34
CA ILE A 130 -18.68 16.82 0.46
C ILE A 130 -19.35 17.29 1.75
N LYS A 131 -19.20 18.55 2.16
CA LYS A 131 -19.98 19.06 3.30
C LYS A 131 -21.51 18.92 3.09
N ASP A 132 -21.95 18.68 1.85
CA ASP A 132 -23.37 18.64 1.48
C ASP A 132 -23.85 17.32 0.80
N ILE A 133 -23.08 16.22 0.75
CA ILE A 133 -23.48 15.04 -0.06
C ILE A 133 -23.53 13.74 0.76
N LYS A 134 -24.73 13.16 0.82
CA LYS A 134 -25.16 11.90 1.47
C LYS A 134 -24.24 10.69 1.17
N VAL A 135 -23.78 10.02 2.24
CA VAL A 135 -23.50 8.59 2.58
C VAL A 135 -23.25 7.52 1.47
N HIS A 136 -23.65 7.70 0.22
CA HIS A 136 -23.57 6.68 -0.83
C HIS A 136 -22.24 6.62 -1.62
N ASP A 137 -21.46 7.70 -1.65
CA ASP A 137 -20.17 7.75 -2.39
C ASP A 137 -18.95 7.24 -1.58
N ASP A 138 -19.12 6.97 -0.28
CA ASP A 138 -18.03 6.63 0.63
C ASP A 138 -17.51 5.18 0.45
N SER A 139 -18.38 4.21 0.18
CA SER A 139 -17.98 2.79 0.07
C SER A 139 -17.09 2.52 -1.13
N ARG A 140 -17.44 3.04 -2.31
CA ARG A 140 -16.61 2.95 -3.52
C ARG A 140 -15.21 3.47 -3.26
N TYR A 141 -15.10 4.55 -2.52
CA TYR A 141 -13.83 5.13 -2.10
C TYR A 141 -13.07 4.22 -1.14
N TYR A 142 -13.70 3.71 -0.08
CA TYR A 142 -13.04 2.82 0.89
C TYR A 142 -12.55 1.52 0.25
N PHE A 143 -13.37 0.84 -0.56
CA PHE A 143 -12.97 -0.40 -1.24
C PHE A 143 -11.88 -0.17 -2.27
N ARG A 144 -11.97 0.93 -3.03
CA ARG A 144 -10.92 1.28 -3.98
C ARG A 144 -9.61 1.57 -3.24
N THR A 145 -9.67 2.28 -2.11
CA THR A 145 -8.49 2.57 -1.27
C THR A 145 -7.88 1.29 -0.72
N PHE A 146 -8.70 0.36 -0.23
CA PHE A 146 -8.26 -0.97 0.20
C PHE A 146 -7.54 -1.74 -0.91
N LEU A 147 -8.12 -1.80 -2.11
CA LEU A 147 -7.50 -2.48 -3.25
C LEU A 147 -6.18 -1.83 -3.66
N VAL A 148 -6.14 -0.49 -3.70
CA VAL A 148 -4.93 0.26 -4.03
C VAL A 148 -3.84 -0.02 -3.00
N ALA A 149 -4.12 0.08 -1.70
CA ALA A 149 -3.14 -0.16 -0.66
C ALA A 149 -2.65 -1.62 -0.66
N THR A 150 -3.58 -2.57 -0.78
CA THR A 150 -3.27 -4.01 -0.89
C THR A 150 -2.30 -4.29 -2.03
N LEU A 151 -2.60 -3.77 -3.23
CA LEU A 151 -1.78 -3.99 -4.42
C LEU A 151 -0.44 -3.24 -4.35
N SER A 152 -0.42 -2.06 -3.72
CA SER A 152 0.78 -1.25 -3.55
C SER A 152 1.78 -1.88 -2.60
N GLU A 153 1.31 -2.26 -1.41
CA GLU A 153 2.12 -2.91 -0.38
C GLU A 153 2.60 -4.28 -0.86
N GLY A 154 1.70 -5.05 -1.48
CA GLY A 154 2.06 -6.32 -2.07
C GLY A 154 3.12 -6.20 -3.18
N TYR A 155 3.06 -5.16 -4.01
CA TYR A 155 4.12 -4.89 -4.99
C TYR A 155 5.43 -4.49 -4.31
N ALA A 156 5.39 -3.68 -3.25
CA ALA A 156 6.59 -3.27 -2.50
C ALA A 156 7.31 -4.50 -1.89
N VAL A 157 6.55 -5.38 -1.25
CA VAL A 157 7.06 -6.64 -0.69
C VAL A 157 7.54 -7.58 -1.80
N PHE A 158 6.86 -7.63 -2.94
CA PHE A 158 7.30 -8.43 -4.09
C PHE A 158 8.63 -7.92 -4.67
N ALA A 159 8.76 -6.61 -4.86
CA ALA A 159 9.97 -5.96 -5.35
C ALA A 159 11.14 -6.19 -4.39
N GLU A 160 10.91 -6.07 -3.08
CA GLU A 160 11.89 -6.42 -2.05
C GLU A 160 12.38 -7.87 -2.22
N ASN A 161 11.46 -8.83 -2.22
CA ASN A 161 11.84 -10.24 -2.26
C ASN A 161 12.52 -10.62 -3.58
N THR A 162 12.17 -9.97 -4.69
CA THR A 162 12.87 -10.11 -5.98
C THR A 162 14.30 -9.60 -5.88
N LEU A 163 14.53 -8.39 -5.33
CA LEU A 163 15.87 -7.82 -5.15
C LEU A 163 16.77 -8.65 -4.23
N MET A 164 16.17 -9.37 -3.27
CA MET A 164 16.89 -10.26 -2.36
C MET A 164 17.12 -11.67 -2.91
N ASN A 165 16.72 -11.97 -4.15
CA ASN A 165 16.71 -13.32 -4.73
C ASN A 165 15.94 -14.33 -3.84
N LYS A 166 14.90 -13.87 -3.13
CA LYS A 166 14.04 -14.68 -2.27
C LYS A 166 12.83 -15.27 -3.01
N ILE A 167 12.65 -14.91 -4.28
CA ILE A 167 11.57 -15.40 -5.12
C ILE A 167 12.17 -16.29 -6.18
N ARG A 168 11.65 -17.51 -6.30
CA ARG A 168 11.80 -18.29 -7.53
C ARG A 168 10.43 -18.47 -8.18
N PHE A 169 10.44 -18.62 -9.49
CA PHE A 169 9.23 -18.78 -10.28
C PHE A 169 8.96 -20.28 -10.48
N THR A 170 8.59 -20.95 -9.38
CA THR A 170 8.28 -22.39 -9.34
C THR A 170 6.81 -22.62 -9.04
N ASP A 171 6.25 -23.75 -9.45
CA ASP A 171 4.85 -24.09 -9.15
C ASP A 171 4.60 -24.26 -7.65
N ALA A 172 5.58 -24.76 -6.90
CA ALA A 172 5.49 -24.89 -5.44
C ALA A 172 5.39 -23.52 -4.76
N GLU A 173 6.19 -22.54 -5.17
CA GLU A 173 6.08 -21.17 -4.65
C GLU A 173 4.80 -20.48 -5.10
N PHE A 174 4.40 -20.66 -6.36
CA PHE A 174 3.12 -20.17 -6.85
C PHE A 174 1.97 -20.64 -5.95
N LEU A 175 1.88 -21.95 -5.71
CA LEU A 175 0.83 -22.56 -4.89
C LEU A 175 0.90 -22.07 -3.42
N ARG A 176 2.11 -21.94 -2.87
CA ARG A 176 2.31 -21.40 -1.52
C ARG A 176 1.76 -19.98 -1.41
N PHE A 177 2.11 -19.10 -2.34
CA PHE A 177 1.66 -17.70 -2.33
C PHE A 177 0.16 -17.59 -2.63
N TYR A 178 -0.37 -18.44 -3.51
CA TYR A 178 -1.80 -18.54 -3.76
C TYR A 178 -2.57 -18.88 -2.49
N ASN A 179 -2.17 -19.93 -1.77
CA ASN A 179 -2.84 -20.35 -0.54
C ASN A 179 -2.78 -19.27 0.55
N LEU A 180 -1.63 -18.60 0.69
CA LEU A 180 -1.48 -17.49 1.63
C LEU A 180 -2.41 -16.31 1.31
N ALA A 181 -2.54 -15.94 0.02
CA ALA A 181 -3.44 -14.88 -0.42
C ALA A 181 -4.92 -15.30 -0.29
N LYS A 182 -5.23 -16.58 -0.54
CA LYS A 182 -6.55 -17.17 -0.40
C LYS A 182 -7.03 -17.10 1.05
N THR A 183 -6.25 -17.60 2.00
CA THR A 183 -6.60 -17.56 3.43
C THR A 183 -6.87 -16.14 3.89
N GLU A 184 -6.04 -15.18 3.48
CA GLU A 184 -6.23 -13.77 3.86
C GLU A 184 -7.49 -13.14 3.23
N ALA A 185 -7.82 -13.51 2.00
CA ALA A 185 -9.07 -13.08 1.36
C ALA A 185 -10.31 -13.71 2.01
N GLU A 186 -10.24 -14.98 2.42
CA GLU A 186 -11.31 -15.67 3.13
C GLU A 186 -11.51 -15.05 4.53
N GLU A 187 -10.44 -14.81 5.29
CA GLU A 187 -10.50 -14.10 6.58
C GLU A 187 -11.14 -12.70 6.44
N PHE A 188 -10.81 -11.96 5.38
CA PHE A 188 -11.44 -10.68 5.09
C PHE A 188 -12.94 -10.84 4.81
N MET A 189 -13.34 -11.81 3.99
CA MET A 189 -14.74 -12.06 3.68
C MET A 189 -15.53 -12.49 4.91
N ASP A 190 -14.95 -13.29 5.80
CA ASP A 190 -15.62 -13.69 7.05
C ASP A 190 -15.89 -12.48 7.95
N ILE A 191 -14.90 -11.59 8.09
CA ILE A 191 -15.05 -10.34 8.86
C ILE A 191 -16.06 -9.40 8.18
N TRP A 192 -16.02 -9.30 6.86
CA TRP A 192 -16.98 -8.52 6.08
C TRP A 192 -18.41 -9.04 6.27
N ASN A 193 -18.63 -10.35 6.14
CA ASN A 193 -19.94 -10.95 6.30
C ASN A 193 -20.48 -10.74 7.72
N LYS A 194 -19.64 -10.87 8.75
CA LYS A 194 -20.00 -10.52 10.14
C LYS A 194 -20.44 -9.06 10.24
N TYR A 195 -19.69 -8.12 9.63
CA TYR A 195 -20.07 -6.72 9.60
C TYR A 195 -21.47 -6.53 8.99
N ILE A 196 -21.71 -7.14 7.82
CA ILE A 196 -23.00 -7.07 7.13
C ILE A 196 -24.14 -7.65 7.98
N GLU A 197 -23.90 -8.76 8.68
CA GLU A 197 -24.89 -9.39 9.57
C GLU A 197 -25.25 -8.49 10.76
N PHE A 198 -24.27 -7.88 11.42
CA PHE A 198 -24.51 -6.95 12.52
C PHE A 198 -25.25 -5.69 12.06
N ASP A 199 -24.97 -5.20 10.86
CA ASP A 199 -25.67 -4.03 10.34
C ASP A 199 -27.17 -4.29 10.13
N LYS A 200 -27.51 -5.46 9.57
CA LYS A 200 -28.91 -5.92 9.42
C LYS A 200 -29.66 -6.06 10.74
N LEU A 201 -28.96 -6.31 11.85
CA LEU A 201 -29.61 -6.40 13.16
C LEU A 201 -30.11 -5.05 13.65
N LYS A 202 -29.46 -3.95 13.27
CA LYS A 202 -29.80 -2.58 13.68
C LYS A 202 -31.16 -2.11 13.14
N ASP A 203 -31.57 -2.64 11.98
CA ASP A 203 -32.82 -2.28 11.34
C ASP A 203 -34.02 -3.12 11.81
N ARG A 204 -33.85 -3.96 12.85
CA ARG A 204 -34.95 -4.75 13.41
C ARG A 204 -35.81 -3.94 14.37
N GLU A 205 -37.12 -3.99 14.20
CA GLU A 205 -38.08 -3.46 15.17
C GLU A 205 -37.89 -4.11 16.55
N GLY A 206 -37.96 -3.31 17.61
CA GLY A 206 -37.89 -3.78 19.00
C GLY A 206 -36.50 -3.80 19.64
N LEU A 207 -35.52 -3.09 19.06
CA LEU A 207 -34.20 -2.90 19.67
C LEU A 207 -34.28 -2.05 20.95
N THR A 208 -33.71 -2.56 22.04
CA THR A 208 -33.48 -1.79 23.26
C THR A 208 -32.19 -0.97 23.16
N ASP A 209 -32.05 0.07 23.98
CA ASP A 209 -30.85 0.92 24.01
C ASP A 209 -29.57 0.11 24.32
N GLU A 210 -29.65 -0.86 25.24
CA GLU A 210 -28.54 -1.77 25.57
C GLU A 210 -28.12 -2.65 24.38
N MET A 211 -29.09 -3.09 23.57
CA MET A 211 -28.82 -3.89 22.38
C MET A 211 -28.20 -3.03 21.27
N ASP A 212 -28.61 -1.77 21.09
CA ASP A 212 -28.00 -0.84 20.13
C ASP A 212 -26.56 -0.47 20.53
N GLU A 213 -26.29 -0.29 21.83
CA GLU A 213 -24.93 -0.06 22.35
C GLU A 213 -24.04 -1.27 22.10
N MET A 214 -24.52 -2.48 22.39
CA MET A 214 -23.78 -3.73 22.12
C MET A 214 -23.50 -3.95 20.63
N ILE A 215 -24.47 -3.67 19.75
CA ILE A 215 -24.29 -3.72 18.29
C ILE A 215 -23.22 -2.71 17.86
N THR A 216 -23.25 -1.50 18.42
CA THR A 216 -22.27 -0.44 18.11
C THR A 216 -20.85 -0.82 18.55
N LEU A 217 -20.69 -1.38 19.76
CA LEU A 217 -19.38 -1.84 20.25
C LEU A 217 -18.83 -2.99 19.40
N ASN A 218 -19.67 -3.95 19.00
CA ASN A 218 -19.27 -5.03 18.10
C ASN A 218 -18.88 -4.53 16.70
N LYS A 219 -19.57 -3.52 16.16
CA LYS A 219 -19.16 -2.85 14.90
C LYS A 219 -17.79 -2.20 15.02
N ILE A 220 -17.51 -1.51 16.13
CA ILE A 220 -16.18 -0.91 16.37
C ILE A 220 -15.10 -1.98 16.45
N ALA A 221 -15.36 -3.10 17.14
CA ALA A 221 -14.44 -4.23 17.20
C ALA A 221 -14.14 -4.81 15.80
N ILE A 222 -15.17 -5.01 14.98
CA ILE A 222 -15.04 -5.49 13.61
C ILE A 222 -14.28 -4.48 12.73
N LEU A 223 -14.55 -3.18 12.85
CA LEU A 223 -13.81 -2.15 12.12
C LEU A 223 -12.33 -2.11 12.53
N ASN A 224 -12.02 -2.38 13.79
CA ASN A 224 -10.64 -2.53 14.26
C ASN A 224 -9.97 -3.79 13.69
N GLU A 225 -10.72 -4.89 13.53
CA GLU A 225 -10.24 -6.11 12.86
C GLU A 225 -10.00 -5.89 11.37
N VAL A 226 -10.93 -5.24 10.66
CA VAL A 226 -10.75 -4.82 9.25
C VAL A 226 -9.53 -3.92 9.11
N THR A 227 -9.35 -2.96 10.02
CA THR A 227 -8.16 -2.08 10.03
C THR A 227 -6.88 -2.87 10.31
N THR A 228 -6.96 -3.95 11.08
CA THR A 228 -5.82 -4.85 11.34
C THR A 228 -5.51 -5.75 10.15
N LEU A 229 -6.54 -6.24 9.46
CA LEU A 229 -6.41 -6.98 8.20
C LEU A 229 -5.88 -6.10 7.06
N TYR A 230 -6.31 -4.84 6.99
CA TYR A 230 -5.78 -3.84 6.06
C TYR A 230 -4.26 -3.74 6.16
N LYS A 231 -3.72 -3.87 7.38
CA LYS A 231 -2.28 -3.86 7.66
C LYS A 231 -1.58 -5.18 7.33
N ARG A 232 -2.31 -6.22 6.95
CA ARG A 232 -1.81 -7.58 6.68
C ARG A 232 -1.98 -8.02 5.22
N ALA A 233 -2.94 -7.45 4.49
CA ALA A 233 -3.35 -7.76 3.10
C ALA A 233 -2.24 -7.79 2.02
N TYR A 234 -0.98 -7.64 2.41
CA TYR A 234 0.21 -7.67 1.58
C TYR A 234 0.34 -8.98 0.81
N LYS A 235 -0.17 -10.11 1.32
CA LYS A 235 -0.04 -11.42 0.61
C LYS A 235 -0.91 -11.45 -0.63
N ILE A 236 -2.09 -10.82 -0.59
CA ILE A 236 -2.97 -10.68 -1.76
C ILE A 236 -2.25 -9.91 -2.86
N GLY A 237 -1.77 -8.70 -2.56
CA GLY A 237 -1.05 -7.89 -3.54
C GLY A 237 0.25 -8.54 -4.01
N PHE A 238 0.98 -9.22 -3.12
CA PHE A 238 2.20 -9.95 -3.48
C PHE A 238 1.89 -11.06 -4.50
N HIS A 239 0.87 -11.87 -4.24
CA HIS A 239 0.49 -12.97 -5.12
C HIS A 239 -0.02 -12.47 -6.48
N VAL A 240 -0.72 -11.33 -6.50
CA VAL A 240 -1.13 -10.67 -7.75
C VAL A 240 0.09 -10.33 -8.61
N ASN A 241 1.10 -9.69 -8.03
CA ASN A 241 2.35 -9.37 -8.71
C ASN A 241 3.13 -10.62 -9.16
N TYR A 242 3.24 -11.62 -8.29
CA TYR A 242 3.88 -12.89 -8.60
C TYR A 242 3.22 -13.56 -9.81
N THR A 243 1.89 -13.65 -9.80
CA THR A 243 1.11 -14.31 -10.85
C THR A 243 1.33 -13.63 -12.20
N MET A 244 1.20 -12.30 -12.22
CA MET A 244 1.40 -11.50 -13.42
C MET A 244 2.81 -11.67 -14.00
N ILE A 245 3.86 -11.62 -13.18
CA ILE A 245 5.24 -11.82 -13.64
C ILE A 245 5.46 -13.27 -14.12
N SER A 246 5.00 -14.26 -13.37
CA SER A 246 5.17 -15.68 -13.70
C SER A 246 4.46 -16.10 -15.00
N THR A 247 3.48 -15.31 -15.46
CA THR A 247 2.71 -15.55 -16.69
C THR A 247 3.13 -14.63 -17.84
N GLY A 248 4.25 -13.91 -17.69
CA GLY A 248 4.78 -13.04 -18.74
C GLY A 248 4.05 -11.70 -18.91
N ASN A 249 3.26 -11.28 -17.92
CA ASN A 249 2.53 -10.00 -17.90
C ASN A 249 3.15 -9.06 -16.85
N PRO A 250 4.37 -8.53 -17.05
CA PRO A 250 4.98 -7.67 -16.06
C PRO A 250 4.15 -6.42 -15.79
N VAL A 251 4.02 -6.07 -14.50
CA VAL A 251 3.25 -4.90 -14.07
C VAL A 251 3.87 -3.63 -14.62
N LEU A 252 3.12 -2.94 -15.48
CA LEU A 252 3.36 -1.54 -15.77
C LEU A 252 2.74 -0.74 -14.63
N LEU A 253 3.60 -0.10 -13.83
CA LEU A 253 3.26 0.87 -12.78
C LEU A 253 2.48 2.10 -13.29
N GLU A 254 2.02 2.09 -14.54
CA GLU A 254 1.32 3.19 -15.22
C GLU A 254 -0.15 2.84 -15.50
N THR A 255 -0.67 1.74 -14.94
CA THR A 255 -1.95 1.18 -15.31
C THR A 255 -3.02 1.39 -14.24
N ASP A 256 -4.25 1.70 -14.65
CA ASP A 256 -5.43 1.75 -13.77
C ASP A 256 -5.58 0.46 -12.94
N ILE A 257 -5.98 0.59 -11.67
CA ILE A 257 -6.05 -0.51 -10.71
C ILE A 257 -6.98 -1.64 -11.17
N PHE A 258 -8.11 -1.31 -11.79
CA PHE A 258 -9.04 -2.30 -12.30
C PHE A 258 -8.48 -3.02 -13.53
N LYS A 259 -7.67 -2.32 -14.34
CA LYS A 259 -6.94 -2.97 -15.43
C LYS A 259 -5.86 -3.93 -14.92
N ILE A 260 -5.15 -3.59 -13.84
CA ILE A 260 -4.24 -4.53 -13.16
C ILE A 260 -5.00 -5.78 -12.70
N ILE A 261 -6.13 -5.59 -12.00
CA ILE A 261 -6.96 -6.70 -11.53
C ILE A 261 -7.44 -7.57 -12.69
N LYS A 262 -7.82 -6.98 -13.83
CA LYS A 262 -8.28 -7.73 -15.01
C LYS A 262 -7.18 -8.54 -15.69
N ILE A 263 -5.96 -7.99 -15.76
CA ILE A 263 -4.79 -8.73 -16.27
C ILE A 263 -4.49 -9.91 -15.34
N TYR A 264 -4.45 -9.65 -14.03
CA TYR A 264 -4.28 -10.68 -13.01
C TYR A 264 -5.35 -11.79 -13.11
N GLU A 265 -6.62 -11.41 -13.21
CA GLU A 265 -7.75 -12.33 -13.30
C GLU A 265 -7.59 -13.27 -14.51
N SER A 266 -7.20 -12.72 -15.66
CA SER A 266 -6.95 -13.51 -16.86
C SER A 266 -5.76 -14.46 -16.68
N ALA A 267 -4.68 -13.97 -16.05
CA ALA A 267 -3.46 -14.74 -15.80
C ALA A 267 -3.64 -15.88 -14.80
N ILE A 268 -4.44 -15.70 -13.75
CA ILE A 268 -4.67 -16.77 -12.77
C ILE A 268 -5.64 -17.82 -13.29
N VAL A 269 -6.66 -17.40 -14.06
CA VAL A 269 -7.60 -18.31 -14.72
C VAL A 269 -6.89 -19.17 -15.75
N SER A 270 -5.94 -18.61 -16.53
CA SER A 270 -5.17 -19.41 -17.48
C SER A 270 -4.27 -20.45 -16.81
N ARG A 271 -3.94 -20.28 -15.53
CA ARG A 271 -3.25 -21.28 -14.70
C ARG A 271 -4.20 -22.29 -14.03
N GLY A 272 -5.52 -22.17 -14.24
CA GLY A 272 -6.52 -23.09 -13.69
C GLY A 272 -6.95 -22.80 -12.25
N TYR A 273 -6.66 -21.61 -11.71
CA TYR A 273 -6.98 -21.24 -10.32
C TYR A 273 -8.11 -20.21 -10.24
N LYS A 274 -8.88 -20.27 -9.16
CA LYS A 274 -9.89 -19.25 -8.83
C LYS A 274 -9.19 -17.93 -8.48
N PRO A 275 -9.56 -16.78 -9.08
CA PRO A 275 -8.99 -15.50 -8.71
C PRO A 275 -9.17 -15.17 -7.23
N ILE A 276 -8.16 -14.56 -6.61
CA ILE A 276 -8.28 -14.03 -5.25
C ILE A 276 -9.11 -12.75 -5.27
N ILE A 277 -8.80 -11.85 -6.20
CA ILE A 277 -9.50 -10.58 -6.40
C ILE A 277 -10.09 -10.49 -7.80
N SER A 278 -11.28 -9.90 -7.94
CA SER A 278 -11.90 -9.58 -9.23
C SER A 278 -12.63 -8.24 -9.17
N VAL A 279 -12.87 -7.65 -10.35
CA VAL A 279 -13.63 -6.38 -10.43
C VAL A 279 -15.13 -6.62 -10.45
N ASN A 280 -15.59 -7.49 -11.34
CA ASN A 280 -17.02 -7.65 -11.66
C ASN A 280 -17.39 -9.01 -12.27
N SER A 281 -16.49 -10.00 -12.20
CA SER A 281 -16.76 -11.31 -12.81
C SER A 281 -17.49 -12.25 -11.87
N GLY A 282 -17.57 -11.93 -10.58
CA GLY A 282 -18.08 -12.85 -9.56
C GLY A 282 -17.17 -14.06 -9.31
N LYS A 283 -15.99 -14.13 -9.94
CA LYS A 283 -15.07 -15.26 -9.82
C LYS A 283 -14.08 -15.10 -8.67
N GLY A 284 -13.79 -13.86 -8.26
CA GLY A 284 -12.91 -13.56 -7.14
C GLY A 284 -13.48 -14.01 -5.81
N ILE A 285 -12.60 -14.23 -4.82
CA ILE A 285 -13.01 -14.31 -3.42
C ILE A 285 -13.41 -12.90 -2.96
N LEU A 286 -12.56 -11.91 -3.27
CA LEU A 286 -12.85 -10.49 -3.12
C LEU A 286 -13.28 -9.91 -4.46
N ASP A 287 -14.58 -9.92 -4.74
CA ASP A 287 -15.14 -9.29 -5.92
C ASP A 287 -15.62 -7.86 -5.59
N TYR A 288 -14.99 -6.86 -6.21
CA TYR A 288 -15.24 -5.44 -5.90
C TYR A 288 -16.71 -5.06 -6.04
N ASN A 289 -17.35 -5.41 -7.16
CA ASN A 289 -18.76 -5.08 -7.37
C ASN A 289 -19.68 -5.79 -6.38
N SER A 290 -19.37 -7.03 -6.02
CA SER A 290 -20.15 -7.79 -5.01
C SER A 290 -20.03 -7.14 -3.63
N LEU A 291 -18.84 -6.70 -3.23
CA LEU A 291 -18.62 -5.95 -1.98
C LEU A 291 -19.41 -4.63 -1.99
N ILE A 292 -19.30 -3.85 -3.07
CA ILE A 292 -20.07 -2.60 -3.23
C ILE A 292 -21.58 -2.83 -3.20
N ALA A 293 -22.06 -3.88 -3.88
CA ALA A 293 -23.48 -4.21 -3.89
C ALA A 293 -23.98 -4.63 -2.51
N SER A 294 -23.20 -5.42 -1.76
CA SER A 294 -23.55 -5.82 -0.40
C SER A 294 -23.65 -4.63 0.54
N TRP A 295 -22.71 -3.67 0.46
CA TRP A 295 -22.79 -2.40 1.20
C TRP A 295 -23.98 -1.55 0.75
N TYR A 296 -24.17 -1.37 -0.55
CA TYR A 296 -25.27 -0.55 -1.08
C TYR A 296 -26.63 -1.08 -0.61
N ASN A 297 -26.82 -2.41 -0.62
CA ASN A 297 -28.07 -3.02 -0.18
C ASN A 297 -28.36 -2.81 1.30
N LEU A 298 -27.34 -2.65 2.15
CA LEU A 298 -27.53 -2.28 3.56
C LEU A 298 -28.05 -0.85 3.69
N HIS A 299 -27.41 0.09 3.00
CA HIS A 299 -27.69 1.51 3.17
C HIS A 299 -28.72 2.08 2.18
N LYS A 300 -29.42 1.24 1.41
CA LYS A 300 -30.45 1.68 0.45
C LYS A 300 -31.70 2.21 1.15
N ASN A 301 -31.94 1.78 2.39
CA ASN A 301 -33.15 2.07 3.16
C ASN A 301 -32.90 2.97 4.39
N SER A 302 -31.66 3.43 4.59
CA SER A 302 -31.24 4.31 5.70
C SER A 302 -31.22 5.79 5.32
#